data_AF-A0A975YKA2-F1
#
_entry.id   AF-A0A975YKA2-F1
#
_cell.length_a   1.000
_cell.length_b   1.000
_cell.length_c   1.000
_cell.angle_alpha   90.00
_cell.angle_beta   90.00
_cell.angle_gamma   90.00
#
_symmetry.space_group_name_H-M   'P 1'
#
loop_
_entity.id
_entity.type
_entity.pdbx_description
1 polymer ?
#
loop_
_entity_poly.entity_id
_entity_poly.type
_entity_poly.pdbx_seq_one_letter_code
_entity_poly.pdbx_strand_id
1 'polypeptide(L)'
;MRYFVGLLCFVGGAWLMWSAHARKRRVLAAGPLSAPALHPSLQILGDAMPPIIVLALIIIGAKIAIAFAITDAATYLSLFDLAGVLFLLAGYGTSVVVRSRYREVPLRR
;
A
#
# COMPACT_ATOMS: atom_id res chain seq x y z
N MET A 1 -3.66 -24.17 -10.65
CA MET A 1 -3.92 -22.83 -10.06
C MET A 1 -2.66 -22.04 -9.69
N ARG A 2 -1.44 -22.54 -10.01
CA ARG A 2 -0.22 -21.72 -10.03
C ARG A 2 -0.47 -20.45 -10.87
N TYR A 3 0.07 -19.30 -10.46
CA TYR A 3 -0.06 -17.98 -11.11
C TYR A 3 -1.34 -17.18 -10.80
N PHE A 4 -2.43 -17.79 -10.37
CA PHE A 4 -3.69 -17.05 -10.15
C PHE A 4 -3.58 -16.10 -8.96
N VAL A 5 -2.89 -16.53 -7.90
CA VAL A 5 -2.63 -15.72 -6.71
C VAL A 5 -1.75 -14.52 -7.07
N GLY A 6 -0.66 -14.75 -7.81
CA GLY A 6 0.23 -13.70 -8.29
C GLY A 6 -0.49 -12.67 -9.13
N LEU A 7 -1.34 -13.11 -10.06
CA LEU A 7 -2.12 -12.22 -10.91
C LEU A 7 -3.07 -11.35 -10.07
N LEU A 8 -3.80 -11.94 -9.12
CA LEU A 8 -4.69 -11.19 -8.22
C LEU A 8 -3.92 -10.18 -7.38
N CYS A 9 -2.75 -10.56 -6.85
CA CYS A 9 -1.90 -9.65 -6.08
C CYS A 9 -1.33 -8.52 -6.94
N PHE A 10 -0.93 -8.79 -8.18
CA PHE A 10 -0.49 -7.76 -9.13
C PHE A 10 -1.60 -6.77 -9.46
N VAL A 11 -2.79 -7.26 -9.81
CA VAL A 11 -3.95 -6.42 -10.10
C VAL A 11 -4.32 -5.59 -8.86
N GLY A 12 -4.33 -6.20 -7.67
CA GLY A 12 -4.59 -5.50 -6.41
C GLY A 12 -3.54 -4.42 -6.10
N GLY A 13 -2.26 -4.72 -6.27
CA GLY A 13 -1.17 -3.77 -6.08
C GLY A 13 -1.26 -2.59 -7.04
N ALA A 14 -1.51 -2.88 -8.33
CA ALA A 14 -1.65 -1.86 -9.37
C ALA A 14 -2.88 -0.97 -9.11
N TRP A 15 -3.99 -1.56 -8.68
CA TRP A 15 -5.20 -0.85 -8.28
C TRP A 15 -4.94 0.08 -7.08
N LEU A 16 -4.24 -0.40 -6.06
CA LEU A 16 -3.88 0.41 -4.89
C LEU A 16 -3.02 1.60 -5.29
N MET A 17 -1.99 1.39 -6.11
CA MET A 17 -1.16 2.46 -6.64
C MET A 17 -1.96 3.45 -7.48
N TRP A 18 -2.79 2.96 -8.41
CA TRP A 18 -3.63 3.81 -9.24
C TRP A 18 -4.58 4.67 -8.40
N SER A 19 -5.28 4.05 -7.44
CA SER A 19 -6.22 4.74 -6.56
C SER A 19 -5.53 5.81 -5.69
N ALA A 20 -4.31 5.53 -5.23
CA ALA A 20 -3.49 6.47 -4.48
C ALA A 20 -3.10 7.67 -5.34
N HIS A 21 -2.60 7.43 -6.56
CA HIS A 21 -2.24 8.51 -7.49
C HIS A 21 -3.46 9.33 -7.91
N ALA A 22 -4.60 8.70 -8.15
CA ALA A 22 -5.86 9.39 -8.43
C ALA A 22 -6.26 10.33 -7.28
N ARG A 23 -6.15 9.86 -6.03
CA ARG A 23 -6.37 10.70 -4.84
C ARG A 23 -5.41 11.88 -4.76
N LYS A 24 -4.10 11.64 -4.93
CA LYS A 24 -3.09 12.71 -4.96
C LYS A 24 -3.48 13.79 -5.98
N ARG A 25 -3.87 13.39 -7.18
CA ARG A 25 -4.31 14.33 -8.24
C ARG A 25 -5.54 15.13 -7.82
N ARG A 26 -6.55 14.50 -7.22
CA ARG A 26 -7.76 15.18 -6.74
C ARG A 26 -7.48 16.21 -5.65
N VAL A 27 -6.65 15.86 -4.66
CA VAL A 27 -6.29 16.78 -3.57
C VAL A 27 -5.48 17.97 -4.09
N LEU A 28 -4.52 17.72 -4.99
CA LEU A 28 -3.74 18.79 -5.61
C LEU A 28 -4.59 19.72 -6.46
N ALA A 29 -5.58 19.18 -7.19
CA ALA A 29 -6.51 19.97 -8.00
C ALA A 29 -7.48 20.81 -7.15
N ALA A 30 -7.84 20.36 -5.95
CA ALA A 30 -8.75 21.07 -5.04
C ALA A 30 -8.08 22.24 -4.28
N GLY A 31 -6.75 22.28 -4.25
CA GLY A 31 -5.98 23.38 -3.66
C GLY A 31 -5.78 23.30 -2.14
N PRO A 32 -4.92 24.16 -1.57
CA PRO A 32 -4.48 24.08 -0.17
C PRO A 32 -5.59 24.32 0.87
N LEU A 33 -6.67 24.99 0.47
CA LEU A 33 -7.82 25.29 1.34
C LEU A 33 -8.74 24.08 1.57
N SER A 34 -8.56 22.99 0.81
CA SER A 34 -9.39 21.79 0.91
C SER A 34 -8.77 20.68 1.76
N ALA A 35 -7.71 20.93 2.51
CA ALA A 35 -7.15 19.95 3.43
C ALA A 35 -7.89 20.03 4.78
N PRO A 36 -8.48 18.94 5.29
CA PRO A 36 -9.20 18.99 6.55
C PRO A 36 -8.22 19.23 7.71
N ALA A 37 -8.46 20.29 8.50
CA ALA A 37 -7.72 20.54 9.72
C ALA A 37 -8.02 19.41 10.72
N LEU A 38 -6.98 18.67 11.11
CA LEU A 38 -7.07 17.61 12.10
C LEU A 38 -6.68 18.13 13.48
N HIS A 39 -7.21 17.49 14.51
CA HIS A 39 -6.75 17.73 15.86
C HIS A 39 -5.24 17.38 15.96
N PRO A 40 -4.40 18.15 16.67
CA PRO A 40 -2.95 17.94 16.71
C PRO A 40 -2.52 16.50 17.07
N SER A 41 -3.24 15.84 17.97
CA SER A 41 -2.97 14.43 18.32
C SER A 41 -3.19 13.46 17.15
N LEU A 42 -4.19 13.70 16.30
CA LEU A 42 -4.46 12.89 15.10
C LEU A 42 -3.46 13.20 13.99
N GLN A 43 -2.94 14.43 13.95
CA GLN A 43 -1.89 14.80 13.01
C GLN A 43 -0.60 14.05 13.31
N ILE A 44 -0.15 14.07 14.57
CA ILE A 44 1.04 13.33 15.02
C ILE A 44 0.91 11.85 14.67
N LEU A 45 -0.23 11.24 14.97
CA LEU A 45 -0.47 9.82 14.64
C LEU A 45 -0.45 9.60 13.12
N GLY A 46 -1.11 10.47 12.36
CA GLY A 46 -1.17 10.37 10.90
C GLY A 46 0.18 10.57 10.19
N ASP A 47 1.14 11.21 10.86
CA ASP A 47 2.49 11.44 10.35
C ASP A 47 3.46 10.33 10.80
N ALA A 48 3.30 9.81 12.02
CA ALA A 48 4.15 8.76 12.58
C ALA A 48 3.78 7.34 12.09
N MET A 49 2.51 7.05 11.87
CA MET A 49 2.07 5.69 11.48
C MET A 49 2.54 5.23 10.09
N PRO A 50 2.52 6.06 9.03
CA PRO A 50 2.94 5.62 7.69
C PRO A 50 4.35 5.02 7.63
N PRO A 51 5.42 5.64 8.18
CA PRO A 51 6.75 5.03 8.15
C PRO A 51 6.82 3.72 8.95
N ILE A 52 6.10 3.62 10.08
CA ILE A 52 6.02 2.39 10.87
C ILE A 52 5.36 1.27 10.05
N ILE A 53 4.25 1.56 9.37
CA ILE A 53 3.55 0.59 8.51
C ILE A 53 4.46 0.16 7.37
N VAL A 54 5.15 1.08 6.69
CA VAL A 54 6.08 0.74 5.60
C VAL A 54 7.21 -0.16 6.10
N LEU A 55 7.80 0.14 7.26
CA LEU A 55 8.84 -0.69 7.85
C LEU A 55 8.33 -2.11 8.16
N ALA A 56 7.13 -2.20 8.75
CA ALA A 56 6.50 -3.49 9.02
C ALA A 56 6.25 -4.30 7.74
N LEU A 57 5.77 -3.66 6.67
CA LEU A 57 5.57 -4.31 5.37
C LEU A 57 6.87 -4.81 4.75
N ILE A 58 7.98 -4.06 4.88
CA ILE A 58 9.30 -4.49 4.41
C ILE A 58 9.75 -5.74 5.17
N ILE A 59 9.63 -5.75 6.51
CA ILE A 59 9.99 -6.90 7.34
C ILE A 59 9.14 -8.11 6.97
N ILE A 60 7.83 -7.94 6.79
CA ILE A 60 6.92 -9.01 6.39
C ILE A 60 7.28 -9.55 5.00
N GLY A 61 7.51 -8.67 4.03
CA GLY A 61 7.92 -9.05 2.67
C GLY A 61 9.23 -9.85 2.67
N ALA A 62 10.22 -9.41 3.43
CA ALA A 62 11.48 -10.13 3.59
C ALA A 62 11.28 -11.51 4.22
N LYS A 63 10.46 -11.62 5.28
CA LYS A 63 10.12 -12.91 5.91
C LYS A 63 9.43 -13.86 4.94
N ILE A 64 8.50 -13.37 4.11
CA ILE A 64 7.82 -14.18 3.10
C ILE A 64 8.81 -14.68 2.05
N ALA A 65 9.72 -13.81 1.57
CA ALA A 65 10.74 -14.20 0.60
C ALA A 65 11.72 -15.24 1.16
N ILE A 66 12.17 -15.07 2.41
CA ILE A 66 13.02 -16.04 3.11
C ILE A 66 12.28 -17.36 3.29
N ALA A 67 11.03 -17.33 3.77
CA ALA A 67 10.22 -18.52 3.95
C ALA A 67 10.07 -19.29 2.63
N PHE A 68 9.79 -18.59 1.53
CA PHE A 68 9.70 -19.20 0.20
C PHE A 68 11.00 -19.92 -0.21
N ALA A 69 12.16 -19.33 0.09
CA ALA A 69 13.45 -19.90 -0.25
C ALA A 69 13.82 -21.14 0.57
N ILE A 70 13.38 -21.24 1.83
CA ILE A 70 13.79 -22.33 2.74
C ILE A 70 12.79 -23.49 2.82
N THR A 71 11.51 -23.29 2.49
CA THR A 71 10.47 -24.32 2.65
C THR A 71 10.17 -25.13 1.39
N ASP A 72 11.01 -25.01 0.35
CA ASP A 72 10.75 -25.58 -0.98
C ASP A 72 9.36 -25.20 -1.52
N ALA A 73 8.92 -23.98 -1.18
CA ALA A 73 7.60 -23.47 -1.55
C ALA A 73 7.40 -23.39 -3.07
N ALA A 74 8.47 -23.43 -3.86
CA ALA A 74 8.45 -23.50 -5.32
C ALA A 74 7.60 -24.67 -5.85
N THR A 75 7.45 -25.73 -5.06
CA THR A 75 6.60 -26.88 -5.38
C THR A 75 5.10 -26.52 -5.39
N TYR A 76 4.68 -25.54 -4.59
CA TYR A 76 3.27 -25.15 -4.41
C TYR A 76 2.94 -23.74 -4.94
N LEU A 77 3.88 -22.80 -4.81
CA LEU A 77 3.78 -21.39 -5.19
C LEU A 77 4.82 -21.07 -6.26
N SER A 78 4.40 -20.35 -7.29
CA SER A 78 5.34 -19.91 -8.32
C SER A 78 6.12 -18.68 -7.87
N LEU A 79 7.30 -18.46 -8.47
CA LEU A 79 8.07 -17.22 -8.26
C LEU A 79 7.25 -15.98 -8.64
N PHE A 80 6.33 -16.11 -9.60
CA PHE A 80 5.39 -15.07 -9.99
C PHE A 80 4.36 -14.77 -8.89
N ASP A 81 3.90 -15.79 -8.16
CA ASP A 81 3.00 -15.58 -7.01
C ASP A 81 3.71 -14.82 -5.88
N LEU A 82 4.97 -15.17 -5.59
CA LEU A 82 5.80 -14.43 -4.65
C LEU A 82 5.98 -12.97 -5.09
N ALA A 83 6.37 -12.75 -6.35
CA ALA A 83 6.53 -11.40 -6.90
C ALA A 83 5.23 -10.59 -6.81
N GLY A 84 4.09 -11.21 -7.10
CA GLY A 84 2.77 -10.59 -6.98
C GLY A 84 2.47 -10.17 -5.54
N VAL A 85 2.72 -11.04 -4.56
CA VAL A 85 2.52 -10.71 -3.13
C VAL A 85 3.41 -9.54 -2.72
N LEU A 86 4.69 -9.55 -3.08
CA LEU A 86 5.61 -8.44 -2.77
C LEU A 86 5.16 -7.13 -3.43
N PHE A 87 4.69 -7.21 -4.67
CA PHE A 87 4.14 -6.06 -5.38
C PHE A 87 2.87 -5.51 -4.71
N LEU A 88 1.99 -6.38 -4.23
CA LEU A 88 0.81 -5.97 -3.47
C LEU A 88 1.19 -5.23 -2.18
N LEU A 89 2.19 -5.73 -1.44
CA LEU A 89 2.70 -5.07 -0.23
C LEU A 89 3.27 -3.68 -0.55
N ALA A 90 4.05 -3.57 -1.63
CA ALA A 90 4.59 -2.28 -2.09
C ALA A 90 3.48 -1.31 -2.51
N GLY A 91 2.47 -1.80 -3.24
CA GLY A 91 1.30 -1.01 -3.64
C GLY A 91 0.48 -0.54 -2.43
N TYR A 92 0.31 -1.40 -1.42
CA TYR A 92 -0.34 -1.04 -0.16
C TYR A 92 0.44 0.01 0.63
N GLY A 93 1.75 -0.19 0.80
CA GLY A 93 2.62 0.79 1.47
C GLY A 93 2.58 2.17 0.79
N THR A 94 2.64 2.19 -0.55
CA THR A 94 2.49 3.41 -1.36
C THR A 94 1.13 4.08 -1.10
N SER A 95 0.06 3.29 -1.09
CA SER A 95 -1.29 3.79 -0.82
C SER A 95 -1.41 4.40 0.58
N VAL A 96 -0.84 3.78 1.60
CA VAL A 96 -0.84 4.31 2.98
C VAL A 96 -0.14 5.67 3.04
N VAL A 97 1.06 5.79 2.47
CA VAL A 97 1.84 7.05 2.46
C VAL A 97 1.11 8.15 1.70
N VAL A 98 0.52 7.83 0.55
CA VAL A 98 -0.20 8.83 -0.24
C VAL A 98 -1.48 9.24 0.46
N ARG A 99 -2.24 8.32 1.05
CA ARG A 99 -3.49 8.65 1.77
C ARG A 99 -3.24 9.45 3.04
N SER A 100 -2.11 9.22 3.73
CA SER A 100 -1.76 9.98 4.93
C SER A 100 -1.39 11.43 4.60
N ARG A 101 -0.67 11.65 3.49
CA ARG A 101 -0.24 12.98 3.03
C ARG A 101 -1.33 13.76 2.29
N TYR A 102 -2.13 13.07 1.47
CA TYR A 102 -3.16 13.67 0.63
C TYR A 102 -4.55 13.29 1.15
N ARG A 103 -4.96 13.96 2.23
CA ARG A 103 -6.28 13.78 2.86
C ARG A 103 -7.33 14.53 2.05
N GLU A 104 -8.41 13.85 1.67
CA GLU A 104 -9.57 14.44 0.98
C GLU A 104 -10.60 14.89 2.03
N VAL A 105 -11.21 16.07 1.85
CA VAL A 105 -12.40 16.48 2.62
C VAL A 105 -13.57 15.57 2.22
N PRO A 106 -14.36 15.03 3.19
CA PRO A 106 -15.59 14.35 2.85
C PRO A 106 -16.52 15.34 2.13
N LEU A 107 -16.94 15.03 0.91
CA LEU A 107 -18.05 15.75 0.28
C LEU A 107 -19.25 15.61 1.21
N ARG A 108 -19.65 16.70 1.88
CA ARG A 108 -20.96 16.76 2.54
C ARG A 108 -22.00 16.55 1.45
N ARG A 109 -22.64 15.36 1.46
CA ARG A 109 -23.91 15.13 0.77
C ARG A 109 -25.04 15.56 1.67
#